data_AF-A0A9C9YX84-F1
#
_entry.id   AF-A0A9C9YX84-F1
#
_cell.length_a   1.000
_cell.length_b   1.000
_cell.length_c   1.000
_cell.angle_alpha   90.00
_cell.angle_beta   90.00
_cell.angle_gamma   90.00
#
_symmetry.space_group_name_H-M   'P 1'
#
loop_
_entity.id
_entity.type
_entity.pdbx_description
1 polymer ?
#
loop_
_entity_poly.entity_id
_entity_poly.type
_entity_poly.pdbx_seq_one_letter_code
_entity_poly.pdbx_strand_id
1 'polypeptide(L)'
;METLDAYQKISQKTGLPDMAQGAPKRESRQTLSKPNEVWTALQKAQTKQGWLQFQSHQQYFTGGLPDREDDWGCLLAAEAVTTQGHSLTLRQAPGPGWILTAHSHDKQGNGLWDETRHRLHGANGFLVYRRYWRDDAERGFIQHLCLLNAIEINADREE
;
A
#
# COMPACT_ATOMS: atom_id res chain seq x y z
N MET A 1 19.52 -14.48 8.59
CA MET A 1 19.15 -14.63 10.01
C MET A 1 20.01 -13.73 10.90
N GLU A 2 21.33 -13.71 10.72
CA GLU A 2 22.24 -12.85 11.52
C GLU A 2 21.92 -11.34 11.50
N THR A 3 21.49 -10.78 10.37
CA THR A 3 21.21 -9.33 10.24
C THR A 3 20.01 -8.87 11.07
N LEU A 4 18.92 -9.65 11.10
CA LEU A 4 17.72 -9.27 11.86
C LEU A 4 17.99 -9.30 13.36
N ASP A 5 18.68 -10.34 13.83
CA ASP A 5 19.06 -10.48 15.25
C ASP A 5 19.99 -9.34 15.69
N ALA A 6 20.94 -8.94 14.82
CA ALA A 6 21.81 -7.80 15.06
C ALA A 6 21.01 -6.49 15.14
N TYR A 7 20.08 -6.28 14.21
CA TYR A 7 19.21 -5.11 14.20
C TYR A 7 18.37 -5.01 15.47
N GLN A 8 17.72 -6.11 15.88
CA GLN A 8 16.85 -6.15 17.06
C GLN A 8 17.60 -5.79 18.36
N LYS A 9 18.88 -6.19 18.49
CA LYS A 9 19.71 -5.81 19.63
C LYS A 9 19.98 -4.31 19.69
N ILE A 10 20.05 -3.65 18.53
CA ILE A 10 20.26 -2.20 18.43
C ILE A 10 18.94 -1.46 18.64
N SER A 11 17.84 -1.91 18.01
CA SER A 11 16.54 -1.22 18.10
C SER A 11 16.05 -1.10 19.53
N GLN A 12 16.19 -2.17 20.33
CA GLN A 12 15.86 -2.20 21.76
C GLN A 12 16.54 -1.10 22.58
N LYS A 13 17.71 -0.61 22.16
CA LYS A 13 18.50 0.40 22.87
C LYS A 13 18.33 1.82 22.31
N THR A 14 17.82 1.95 21.10
CA THR A 14 17.90 3.19 20.31
C THR A 14 16.54 3.73 19.89
N GLY A 15 15.46 2.96 20.08
CA GLY A 15 14.12 3.37 19.64
C GLY A 15 13.94 3.34 18.13
N LEU A 16 14.78 2.57 17.41
CA LEU A 16 14.58 2.32 15.98
C LEU A 16 13.29 1.50 15.77
N PRO A 17 12.63 1.63 14.60
CA PRO A 17 11.43 0.86 14.28
C PRO A 17 11.63 -0.64 14.43
N ASP A 18 10.58 -1.37 14.81
CA ASP A 18 10.65 -2.83 14.79
C ASP A 18 10.66 -3.35 13.36
N MET A 19 11.58 -4.27 13.08
CA MET A 19 11.66 -4.97 11.80
C MET A 19 11.38 -6.46 11.99
N ALA A 20 10.81 -7.07 10.95
CA ALA A 20 10.58 -8.50 10.87
C ALA A 20 11.05 -9.05 9.52
N GLN A 21 11.26 -10.36 9.46
CA GLN A 21 11.50 -11.03 8.19
C GLN A 21 10.22 -10.99 7.33
N GLY A 22 10.42 -10.78 6.03
CA GLY A 22 9.38 -10.90 5.03
C GLY A 22 9.67 -10.10 3.78
N ALA A 23 9.01 -10.47 2.69
CA ALA A 23 9.15 -9.80 1.39
C ALA A 23 7.79 -9.63 0.71
N PRO A 24 7.66 -8.65 -0.20
CA PRO A 24 6.47 -8.55 -1.02
C PRO A 24 6.56 -9.59 -2.15
N LYS A 25 5.48 -10.32 -2.38
CA LYS A 25 5.35 -11.21 -3.54
C LYS A 25 4.35 -10.60 -4.51
N ARG A 26 4.77 -10.35 -5.75
CA ARG A 26 3.89 -9.85 -6.79
C ARG A 26 3.00 -10.98 -7.30
N GLU A 27 1.70 -10.86 -7.06
CA GLU A 27 0.70 -11.84 -7.48
C GLU A 27 0.21 -11.58 -8.90
N SER A 28 0.05 -10.30 -9.29
CA SER A 28 -0.37 -9.95 -10.64
C SER A 28 0.12 -8.56 -11.04
N ARG A 29 0.20 -8.34 -12.36
CA ARG A 29 0.45 -7.04 -12.97
C ARG A 29 -0.37 -6.92 -14.25
N GLN A 30 -1.23 -5.92 -14.33
CA GLN A 30 -2.14 -5.70 -15.44
C GLN A 30 -1.93 -4.30 -16.00
N THR A 31 -1.82 -4.20 -17.32
CA THR A 31 -1.86 -2.92 -18.03
C THR A 31 -3.30 -2.67 -18.47
N LEU A 32 -3.83 -1.49 -18.17
CA LEU A 32 -5.20 -1.09 -18.45
C LEU A 32 -5.16 0.15 -19.33
N SER A 33 -5.97 0.20 -20.36
CA SER A 33 -5.86 1.24 -21.41
C SER A 33 -6.99 2.26 -21.34
N LYS A 34 -8.12 1.91 -20.71
CA LYS A 34 -9.31 2.76 -20.60
C LYS A 34 -9.68 3.03 -19.15
N PRO A 35 -10.18 4.23 -18.80
CA PRO A 35 -10.64 4.54 -17.45
C PRO A 35 -11.64 3.53 -16.87
N ASN A 36 -12.58 3.05 -17.69
CA ASN A 36 -13.61 2.10 -17.22
C ASN A 36 -13.04 0.70 -16.92
N GLU A 37 -11.94 0.30 -17.59
CA GLU A 37 -11.24 -0.95 -17.30
C GLU A 37 -10.61 -0.91 -15.91
N VAL A 38 -10.08 0.25 -15.50
CA VAL A 38 -9.52 0.49 -14.17
C VAL A 38 -10.58 0.28 -13.10
N TRP A 39 -11.72 0.95 -13.24
CA TRP A 39 -12.78 0.85 -12.24
C TRP A 39 -13.30 -0.59 -12.12
N THR A 40 -13.55 -1.23 -13.26
CA THR A 40 -13.96 -2.64 -13.31
C THR A 40 -12.95 -3.56 -12.64
N ALA A 41 -11.64 -3.32 -12.83
CA ALA A 41 -10.58 -4.12 -12.20
C ALA A 41 -10.56 -3.95 -10.67
N LEU A 42 -10.74 -2.72 -10.17
CA LEU A 42 -10.82 -2.44 -8.72
C LEU A 42 -12.06 -3.09 -8.07
N GLN A 43 -13.21 -3.07 -8.74
CA GLN A 43 -14.43 -3.75 -8.28
C GLN A 43 -14.23 -5.27 -8.23
N LYS A 44 -13.67 -5.86 -9.28
CA LYS A 44 -13.38 -7.30 -9.34
C LYS A 44 -12.38 -7.75 -8.26
N ALA A 45 -11.47 -6.87 -7.85
CA ALA A 45 -10.47 -7.18 -6.83
C ALA A 45 -11.04 -7.20 -5.40
N GLN A 46 -12.32 -6.87 -5.19
CA GLN A 46 -12.98 -6.87 -3.88
C GLN A 46 -12.18 -6.07 -2.85
N THR A 47 -11.93 -4.80 -3.16
CA THR A 47 -11.20 -3.90 -2.26
C THR A 47 -12.02 -3.59 -1.02
N LYS A 48 -11.40 -3.72 0.15
CA LYS A 48 -12.03 -3.48 1.46
C LYS A 48 -11.79 -2.04 1.93
N GLN A 49 -10.59 -1.52 1.70
CA GLN A 49 -10.17 -0.20 2.16
C GLN A 49 -9.05 0.32 1.26
N GLY A 50 -8.88 1.63 1.21
CA GLY A 50 -7.89 2.24 0.35
C GLY A 50 -8.07 3.74 0.20
N TRP A 51 -7.28 4.32 -0.70
CA TRP A 51 -7.44 5.69 -1.13
C TRP A 51 -7.41 5.78 -2.65
N LEU A 52 -8.12 6.77 -3.16
CA LEU A 52 -8.31 7.04 -4.58
C LEU A 52 -7.91 8.49 -4.85
N GLN A 53 -7.09 8.71 -5.87
CA GLN A 53 -6.73 10.03 -6.37
C GLN A 53 -7.24 10.19 -7.79
N PHE A 54 -8.26 11.03 -7.95
CA PHE A 54 -8.78 11.47 -9.24
C PHE A 54 -8.21 12.86 -9.61
N GLN A 55 -8.63 13.39 -10.76
CA GLN A 55 -8.16 14.69 -11.25
C GLN A 55 -8.66 15.86 -10.39
N SER A 56 -9.92 15.81 -9.95
CA SER A 56 -10.57 16.88 -9.19
C SER A 56 -10.92 16.48 -7.75
N HIS A 57 -10.62 15.24 -7.36
CA HIS A 57 -11.08 14.68 -6.09
C HIS A 57 -10.10 13.66 -5.51
N GLN A 58 -9.99 13.60 -4.18
CA GLN A 58 -9.25 12.57 -3.47
C GLN A 58 -10.07 12.12 -2.27
N GLN A 59 -10.14 10.82 -2.06
CA GLN A 59 -10.81 10.25 -0.90
C GLN A 59 -10.14 8.97 -0.43
N TYR A 60 -10.34 8.67 0.85
CA TYR A 60 -10.14 7.33 1.38
C TYR A 60 -11.48 6.63 1.50
N PHE A 61 -11.44 5.31 1.61
CA PHE A 61 -12.62 4.49 1.86
C PHE A 61 -12.30 3.38 2.85
N THR A 62 -13.26 3.08 3.71
CA THR A 62 -13.25 1.96 4.64
C THR A 62 -14.60 1.27 4.53
N GLY A 63 -14.63 0.01 4.09
CA GLY A 63 -15.87 -0.75 3.94
C GLY A 63 -16.25 -1.12 2.49
N GLY A 64 -15.36 -0.93 1.53
CA GLY A 64 -15.60 -1.26 0.12
C GLY A 64 -15.23 -0.11 -0.81
N LEU A 65 -14.98 -0.42 -2.08
CA LEU A 65 -14.84 0.61 -3.11
C LEU A 65 -16.12 1.46 -3.15
N PRO A 66 -16.03 2.81 -3.08
CA PRO A 66 -17.20 3.67 -3.17
C PRO A 66 -17.83 3.61 -4.56
N ASP A 67 -19.04 4.13 -4.71
CA ASP A 67 -19.59 4.40 -6.04
C ASP A 67 -18.80 5.52 -6.73
N ARG A 68 -18.70 5.46 -8.07
CA ARG A 68 -17.97 6.47 -8.84
C ARG A 68 -18.92 7.60 -9.23
N GLU A 69 -18.48 8.84 -9.00
CA GLU A 69 -19.14 10.03 -9.54
C GLU A 69 -18.43 10.51 -10.82
N ASP A 70 -19.21 11.02 -11.77
CA ASP A 70 -18.71 11.43 -13.09
C ASP A 70 -17.85 12.71 -13.03
N ASP A 71 -18.09 13.57 -12.05
CA ASP A 71 -17.42 14.86 -11.87
C ASP A 71 -16.02 14.78 -11.24
N TRP A 72 -15.66 13.64 -10.63
CA TRP A 72 -14.30 13.38 -10.11
C TRP A 72 -13.26 13.26 -11.24
N GLY A 73 -13.70 12.97 -12.47
CA GLY A 73 -12.85 12.81 -13.63
C GLY A 73 -12.17 11.43 -13.71
N CYS A 74 -10.94 11.39 -14.23
CA CYS A 74 -10.17 10.16 -14.37
C CYS A 74 -9.41 9.81 -13.09
N LEU A 75 -9.43 8.53 -12.70
CA LEU A 75 -8.58 8.02 -11.63
C LEU A 75 -7.11 8.06 -12.08
N LEU A 76 -6.24 8.69 -11.29
CA LEU A 76 -4.81 8.88 -11.61
C LEU A 76 -3.94 7.88 -10.85
N ALA A 77 -4.24 7.68 -9.56
CA ALA A 77 -3.54 6.74 -8.70
C ALA A 77 -4.51 6.18 -7.65
N ALA A 78 -4.19 5.00 -7.14
CA ALA A 78 -4.90 4.42 -6.02
C ALA A 78 -4.00 3.42 -5.30
N GLU A 79 -4.22 3.27 -4.01
CA GLU A 79 -3.79 2.09 -3.27
C GLU A 79 -4.97 1.52 -2.52
N ALA A 80 -5.04 0.20 -2.45
CA ALA A 80 -6.13 -0.47 -1.78
C ALA A 80 -5.67 -1.78 -1.18
N VAL A 81 -6.46 -2.30 -0.26
CA VAL A 81 -6.27 -3.60 0.37
C VAL A 81 -7.50 -4.44 0.05
N THR A 82 -7.29 -5.62 -0.52
CA THR A 82 -8.39 -6.54 -0.84
C THR A 82 -8.94 -7.21 0.43
N THR A 83 -10.12 -7.81 0.33
CA THR A 83 -10.68 -8.68 1.39
C THR A 83 -9.76 -9.85 1.76
N GLN A 84 -8.89 -10.27 0.84
CA GLN A 84 -7.88 -11.32 1.05
C GLN A 84 -6.57 -10.79 1.69
N GLY A 85 -6.47 -9.48 1.92
CA GLY A 85 -5.28 -8.85 2.49
C GLY A 85 -4.15 -8.58 1.50
N HIS A 86 -4.43 -8.63 0.19
CA HIS A 86 -3.46 -8.20 -0.83
C HIS A 86 -3.43 -6.68 -0.94
N SER A 87 -2.23 -6.13 -1.10
CA SER A 87 -2.03 -4.70 -1.39
C SER A 87 -2.07 -4.47 -2.89
N LEU A 88 -2.95 -3.58 -3.33
CA LEU A 88 -3.05 -3.11 -4.70
C LEU A 88 -2.39 -1.75 -4.83
N THR A 89 -1.65 -1.55 -5.91
CA THR A 89 -1.16 -0.25 -6.34
C THR A 89 -1.61 -0.01 -7.77
N LEU A 90 -2.24 1.14 -8.02
CA LEU A 90 -2.57 1.64 -9.33
C LEU A 90 -1.78 2.92 -9.58
N ARG A 91 -1.10 2.98 -10.71
CA ARG A 91 -0.41 4.18 -11.17
C ARG A 91 -0.60 4.38 -12.66
N GLN A 92 -0.47 5.61 -13.14
CA GLN A 92 -0.35 5.86 -14.57
C GLN A 92 0.90 5.20 -15.15
N ALA A 93 0.76 4.68 -16.36
CA ALA A 93 1.88 4.21 -17.16
C ALA A 93 2.63 5.41 -17.79
N PRO A 94 3.88 5.23 -18.27
CA PRO A 94 4.59 6.27 -19.03
C PRO A 94 3.91 6.66 -20.36
N GLY A 95 2.95 5.87 -20.84
CA GLY A 95 2.10 6.17 -22.00
C GLY A 95 0.63 6.21 -21.60
N PRO A 96 -0.32 6.24 -22.56
CA PRO A 96 -1.73 6.19 -22.23
C PRO A 96 -2.05 4.88 -21.50
N GLY A 97 -2.58 5.00 -20.28
CA GLY A 97 -3.05 3.86 -19.50
C GLY A 97 -2.55 3.82 -18.05
N TRP A 98 -2.84 2.69 -17.41
CA TRP A 98 -2.56 2.42 -16.01
C TRP A 98 -1.89 1.06 -15.84
N ILE A 99 -1.17 0.93 -14.74
CA ILE A 99 -0.61 -0.33 -14.28
C ILE A 99 -1.22 -0.63 -12.91
N LEU A 100 -2.03 -1.68 -12.85
CA LEU A 100 -2.54 -2.24 -11.60
C LEU A 100 -1.64 -3.41 -11.19
N THR A 101 -1.11 -3.38 -9.97
CA THR A 101 -0.26 -4.44 -9.44
C THR A 101 -0.81 -4.91 -8.11
N ALA A 102 -0.92 -6.22 -7.93
CA ALA A 102 -1.30 -6.84 -6.66
C ALA A 102 -0.09 -7.50 -6.00
N HIS A 103 0.06 -7.30 -4.71
CA HIS A 103 1.10 -7.90 -3.90
C HIS A 103 0.50 -8.60 -2.69
N SER A 104 1.02 -9.79 -2.38
CA SER A 104 0.84 -10.44 -1.09
C SER A 104 2.08 -10.23 -0.22
N HIS A 105 1.92 -10.47 1.08
CA HIS A 105 3.02 -10.45 2.04
C HIS A 105 3.50 -11.88 2.30
N ASP A 106 4.75 -12.19 1.94
CA ASP A 106 5.41 -13.44 2.26
C ASP A 106 6.24 -13.28 3.54
N LYS A 107 5.77 -13.87 4.64
CA LYS A 107 6.45 -13.85 5.95
C LYS A 107 7.79 -14.59 5.94
N GLN A 108 8.01 -15.49 4.99
CA GLN A 108 9.25 -16.25 4.84
C GLN A 108 10.18 -15.67 3.78
N GLY A 109 9.78 -14.56 3.15
CA GLY A 109 10.54 -13.89 2.12
C GLY A 109 11.94 -13.47 2.57
N ASN A 110 12.89 -13.48 1.64
CA ASN A 110 14.29 -13.12 1.90
C ASN A 110 14.50 -11.60 1.91
N GLY A 111 13.87 -10.93 2.87
CA GLY A 111 13.93 -9.48 3.07
C GLY A 111 13.53 -9.12 4.49
N LEU A 112 13.59 -7.82 4.78
CA LEU A 112 13.08 -7.24 6.01
C LEU A 112 11.88 -6.35 5.69
N TRP A 113 11.00 -6.18 6.65
CA TRP A 113 9.94 -5.19 6.56
C TRP A 113 9.67 -4.57 7.93
N ASP A 114 9.16 -3.35 7.88
CA ASP A 114 8.60 -2.65 9.04
C ASP A 114 7.24 -2.04 8.68
N GLU A 115 6.56 -1.56 9.71
CA GLU A 115 5.33 -0.80 9.56
C GLU A 115 5.61 0.70 9.74
N THR A 116 4.98 1.53 8.92
CA THR A 116 4.95 2.98 9.10
C THR A 116 3.52 3.48 9.04
N ARG A 117 3.24 4.54 9.81
CA ARG A 117 1.92 5.13 9.93
C ARG A 117 1.98 6.58 9.45
N HIS A 118 1.12 6.93 8.51
CA HIS A 118 0.97 8.29 8.00
C HIS A 118 -0.39 8.82 8.42
N ARG A 119 -0.44 10.07 8.90
CA ARG A 119 -1.72 10.67 9.31
C ARG A 119 -2.65 10.75 8.09
N LEU A 120 -3.86 10.25 8.26
CA LEU A 120 -4.89 10.32 7.24
C LEU A 120 -5.39 11.76 7.12
N HIS A 121 -5.50 12.27 5.90
CA HIS A 121 -6.10 13.56 5.66
C HIS A 121 -7.63 13.45 5.68
N GLY A 122 -8.31 14.41 6.32
CA GLY A 122 -9.78 14.47 6.37
C GLY A 122 -10.45 13.59 7.44
N ALA A 123 -9.68 12.84 8.23
CA ALA A 123 -10.23 12.06 9.35
C ALA A 123 -9.22 11.87 10.49
N ASN A 124 -9.71 11.53 11.67
CA ASN A 124 -8.86 11.10 12.78
C ASN A 124 -8.43 9.63 12.58
N GLY A 125 -7.35 9.41 11.83
CA GLY A 125 -6.86 8.07 11.53
C GLY A 125 -5.49 8.04 10.90
N PHE A 126 -5.08 6.83 10.49
CA PHE A 126 -3.78 6.57 9.89
C PHE A 126 -3.90 5.70 8.63
N LEU A 127 -3.12 6.04 7.62
CA LEU A 127 -2.72 5.11 6.57
C LEU A 127 -1.54 4.28 7.10
N VAL A 128 -1.72 2.97 7.16
CA VAL A 128 -0.73 2.03 7.68
C VAL A 128 -0.08 1.32 6.51
N TYR A 129 1.24 1.40 6.41
CA TYR A 129 2.03 0.87 5.31
C TYR A 129 3.04 -0.16 5.80
N ARG A 130 3.26 -1.20 4.98
CA ARG A 130 4.45 -2.05 5.10
C ARG A 130 5.53 -1.53 4.17
N ARG A 131 6.72 -1.20 4.71
CA ARG A 131 7.90 -0.93 3.88
C ARG A 131 8.77 -2.16 3.84
N TYR A 132 9.27 -2.48 2.66
CA TYR A 132 10.10 -3.64 2.42
C TYR A 132 11.51 -3.20 2.07
N TRP A 133 12.44 -3.88 2.71
CA TRP A 133 13.87 -3.66 2.63
C TRP A 133 14.50 -4.92 2.06
N ARG A 134 15.41 -4.72 1.10
CA ARG A 134 16.20 -5.81 0.52
C ARG A 134 17.68 -5.52 0.72
N ASP A 135 18.46 -6.58 0.82
CA ASP A 135 19.91 -6.47 0.80
C ASP A 135 20.38 -6.04 -0.59
N ASP A 136 21.35 -5.13 -0.60
CA ASP A 136 22.03 -4.62 -1.79
C ASP A 136 23.53 -4.61 -1.48
N ALA A 137 24.31 -5.31 -2.30
CA ALA A 137 25.71 -5.60 -2.00
C ALA A 137 26.58 -4.33 -1.86
N GLU A 138 26.19 -3.23 -2.49
CA GLU A 138 26.95 -1.97 -2.45
C GLU A 138 26.41 -1.00 -1.40
N ARG A 139 25.09 -1.04 -1.15
CA ARG A 139 24.39 -0.02 -0.36
C ARG A 139 23.87 -0.53 0.98
N GLY A 140 24.05 -1.82 1.27
CA GLY A 140 23.42 -2.49 2.39
C GLY A 140 21.90 -2.59 2.20
N PHE A 141 21.13 -2.50 3.28
CA PHE A 141 19.68 -2.63 3.19
C PHE A 141 19.04 -1.36 2.64
N ILE A 142 18.35 -1.48 1.50
CA ILE A 142 17.61 -0.39 0.86
C ILE A 142 16.11 -0.64 0.88
N GLN A 143 15.33 0.41 1.12
CA GLN A 143 13.89 0.37 0.91
C GLN A 143 13.62 0.23 -0.59
N HIS A 144 12.87 -0.81 -0.98
CA HIS A 144 12.58 -1.07 -2.39
C HIS A 144 11.08 -1.11 -2.70
N LEU A 145 10.22 -1.18 -1.68
CA LEU A 145 8.77 -1.11 -1.84
C LEU A 145 8.09 -0.57 -0.58
N CYS A 146 6.97 0.12 -0.74
CA CYS A 146 6.08 0.52 0.34
C CYS A 146 4.65 0.24 -0.13
N LEU A 147 3.85 -0.47 0.65
CA LEU A 147 2.51 -0.90 0.27
C LEU A 147 1.52 -0.61 1.38
N LEU A 148 0.36 -0.05 1.02
CA LEU A 148 -0.74 0.12 1.95
C LEU A 148 -1.15 -1.23 2.53
N ASN A 149 -1.20 -1.32 3.84
CA ASN A 149 -1.60 -2.49 4.62
C ASN A 149 -2.99 -2.31 5.24
N ALA A 150 -3.28 -1.12 5.75
CA ALA A 150 -4.58 -0.82 6.34
C ALA A 150 -4.88 0.68 6.37
N ILE A 151 -6.15 1.00 6.61
CA ILE A 151 -6.57 2.32 7.08
C ILE A 151 -7.16 2.11 8.47
N GLU A 152 -6.57 2.76 9.47
CA GLU A 152 -7.05 2.73 10.86
C GLU A 152 -7.80 4.03 11.13
N ILE A 153 -9.10 3.96 11.45
CA ILE A 153 -9.89 5.12 11.88
C ILE A 153 -10.06 5.02 13.39
N ASN A 154 -9.72 6.08 14.11
CA ASN A 154 -9.96 6.17 15.54
C ASN A 154 -11.43 6.53 15.73
N ALA A 155 -12.16 5.73 16.50
CA ALA A 155 -13.58 5.95 16.77
C ALA A 155 -13.84 7.19 17.66
N ASP A 156 -12.78 7.87 18.15
CA ASP A 156 -12.90 8.91 19.15
C ASP A 156 -12.45 10.29 18.66
N ARG A 157 -13.34 11.26 18.90
CA ARG A 157 -13.30 12.72 18.68
C ARG A 157 -13.83 13.21 17.33
N GLU A 158 -15.15 13.39 17.30
CA GLU A 158 -15.74 14.61 16.74
C GLU A 158 -15.03 15.81 17.39
N GLU A 159 -14.37 16.64 16.60
CA GLU A 159 -13.98 18.01 17.00
C GLU A 159 -15.13 18.97 16.71
#